data_AF-A0A8J2K8L6-F1
#
_entry.id   AF-A0A8J2K8L6-F1
#
_cell.length_a   1.000
_cell.length_b   1.000
_cell.length_c   1.000
_cell.angle_alpha   90.00
_cell.angle_beta   90.00
_cell.angle_gamma   90.00
#
_symmetry.space_group_name_H-M   'P 1'
#
loop_
_entity.id
_entity.type
_entity.pdbx_description
1 polymer ?
#
loop_
_entity_poly.entity_id
_entity_poly.type
_entity_poly.pdbx_seq_one_letter_code
_entity_poly.pdbx_strand_id
1 'polypeptide(L)'
;MLPLIFISIFILSFSDVLTEKHSRPLKSGEISINVQNEQDLAILLKNVSDINISGSPGFISAYGPDAFPVLCGQMGSSTGIYHPIAVASRLGAGKLLGTTHDGFLIPETPTATSDRNKFVLNSIHWTSQTPNPVVAVIRDEEDSFVSYLQNSSIPAIRIPVAELTGVAQLKKFDVVIVKEFFGPTYAPIFTEYVEMGGGLIICLTSWAYYYFMQVPGHFGTNFPANMISTKAGFAWHGDALADPTTPHKTYNASTALLENTKRHKILPKLEASLYQPKKIR
;
A
#
# COMPACT_ATOMS: atom_id res chain seq x y z
N MET A 1 25.03 2.27 -64.67
CA MET A 1 25.97 1.92 -63.60
C MET A 1 25.70 2.85 -62.42
N LEU A 2 24.98 2.35 -61.42
CA LEU A 2 24.77 2.95 -60.10
C LEU A 2 25.14 1.88 -59.06
N PRO A 3 25.75 2.22 -57.91
CA PRO A 3 26.15 1.22 -56.94
C PRO A 3 24.97 0.78 -56.07
N LEU A 4 24.83 -0.54 -55.88
CA LEU A 4 23.97 -1.15 -54.87
C LEU A 4 24.53 -0.83 -53.47
N ILE A 5 23.69 -0.24 -52.60
CA ILE A 5 23.96 -0.13 -51.17
C ILE A 5 23.36 -1.36 -50.48
N PHE A 6 24.22 -2.22 -49.94
CA PHE A 6 23.82 -3.32 -49.05
C PHE A 6 23.57 -2.77 -47.64
N ILE A 7 22.30 -2.77 -47.20
CA ILE A 7 21.94 -2.54 -45.80
C ILE A 7 22.07 -3.89 -45.08
N SER A 8 23.08 -4.04 -44.22
CA SER A 8 23.18 -5.18 -43.31
C SER A 8 22.25 -4.98 -42.13
N ILE A 9 21.20 -5.78 -42.04
CA ILE A 9 20.33 -5.89 -40.87
C ILE A 9 21.05 -6.80 -39.87
N PHE A 10 21.57 -6.23 -38.79
CA PHE A 10 22.00 -7.01 -37.62
C PHE A 10 20.75 -7.46 -36.85
N ILE A 11 20.38 -8.73 -36.98
CA ILE A 11 19.47 -9.39 -36.05
C ILE A 11 20.32 -9.78 -34.83
N LEU A 12 20.23 -8.99 -33.76
CA LEU A 12 20.74 -9.39 -32.46
C LEU A 12 19.77 -10.42 -31.86
N SER A 13 20.25 -11.64 -31.68
CA SER A 13 19.57 -12.68 -30.89
C SER A 13 19.44 -12.23 -29.45
N PHE A 14 18.23 -12.27 -28.91
CA PHE A 14 17.87 -11.85 -27.55
C PHE A 14 18.37 -12.80 -26.44
N SER A 15 19.25 -13.74 -26.75
CA SER A 15 19.74 -14.78 -25.83
C SER A 15 20.94 -14.35 -24.97
N ASP A 16 21.64 -13.28 -25.32
CA ASP A 16 23.00 -13.05 -24.80
C ASP A 16 23.10 -11.92 -23.74
N VAL A 17 21.97 -11.41 -23.24
CA VAL A 17 21.93 -10.34 -22.22
C VAL A 17 21.65 -10.86 -20.80
N LEU A 18 21.47 -12.17 -20.59
CA LEU A 18 21.10 -12.74 -19.27
C LEU A 18 22.16 -13.60 -18.60
N THR A 19 23.45 -13.36 -18.83
CA THR A 19 24.51 -14.07 -18.09
C THR A 19 25.63 -13.17 -17.58
N GLU A 20 25.31 -12.25 -16.66
CA GLU A 20 26.30 -11.82 -15.66
C GLU A 20 25.77 -11.95 -14.23
N LYS A 21 26.24 -13.05 -13.63
CA LYS A 21 26.55 -13.27 -12.21
C LYS A 21 26.52 -12.01 -11.32
N HIS A 22 25.45 -11.84 -10.55
CA HIS A 22 25.52 -11.37 -9.15
C HIS A 22 24.20 -11.65 -8.41
N SER A 23 23.90 -12.91 -8.14
CA SER A 23 22.97 -13.27 -7.08
C SER A 23 23.61 -14.36 -6.22
N ARG A 24 24.30 -13.93 -5.16
CA ARG A 24 24.56 -14.84 -4.05
C ARG A 24 23.19 -15.27 -3.50
N PRO A 25 22.94 -16.57 -3.29
CA PRO A 25 21.73 -16.99 -2.59
C PRO A 25 21.73 -16.33 -1.21
N LEU A 26 20.66 -15.60 -0.90
CA LEU A 26 20.41 -15.12 0.46
C LEU A 26 20.40 -16.36 1.35
N LYS A 27 21.43 -16.49 2.21
CA LYS A 27 21.39 -17.47 3.30
C LYS A 27 20.09 -17.22 4.06
N SER A 28 19.44 -18.28 4.51
CA SER A 28 18.30 -18.23 5.44
C SER A 28 18.76 -17.63 6.77
N GLY A 29 19.02 -16.33 6.76
CA GLY A 29 19.15 -15.48 7.92
C GLY A 29 17.77 -14.99 8.27
N GLU A 30 17.45 -15.06 9.55
CA GLU A 30 16.31 -14.41 10.15
C GLU A 30 16.17 -13.01 9.56
N ILE A 31 15.01 -12.68 8.99
CA ILE A 31 14.66 -11.30 8.71
C ILE A 31 14.53 -10.64 10.09
N SER A 32 15.66 -10.18 10.64
CA SER A 32 15.68 -9.34 11.82
C SER A 32 14.87 -8.10 11.45
N ILE A 33 13.75 -7.89 12.14
CA ILE A 33 13.02 -6.65 12.02
C ILE A 33 14.02 -5.54 12.32
N ASN A 34 14.15 -4.58 11.41
CA ASN A 34 14.94 -3.40 11.69
C ASN A 34 14.36 -2.76 12.97
N VAL A 35 15.19 -2.46 13.97
CA VAL A 35 14.78 -1.83 15.25
C VAL A 35 13.92 -0.58 14.99
N GLN A 36 14.21 0.13 13.89
CA GLN A 36 13.41 1.27 13.44
C GLN A 36 11.94 0.88 13.15
N ASN A 37 11.69 -0.28 12.53
CA ASN A 37 10.34 -0.73 12.20
C ASN A 37 9.55 -1.12 13.47
N GLU A 38 10.21 -1.60 14.52
CA GLU A 38 9.55 -1.86 15.81
C GLU A 38 9.12 -0.55 16.50
N GLN A 39 9.97 0.48 16.45
CA GLN A 39 9.65 1.81 16.96
C GLN A 39 8.52 2.46 16.15
N ASP A 40 8.57 2.34 14.82
CA ASP A 40 7.53 2.84 13.93
C ASP A 40 6.19 2.15 14.20
N LEU A 41 6.21 0.83 14.38
CA LEU A 41 5.03 0.04 14.70
C LEU A 41 4.43 0.46 16.04
N ALA A 42 5.26 0.74 17.05
CA ALA A 42 4.80 1.26 18.33
C ALA A 42 4.13 2.64 18.21
N ILE A 43 4.63 3.51 17.30
CA ILE A 43 3.99 4.80 17.00
C ILE A 43 2.63 4.58 16.32
N LEU A 44 2.59 3.75 15.27
CA LEU A 44 1.39 3.46 14.49
C LEU A 44 0.27 2.85 15.35
N LEU A 45 0.63 1.98 16.29
CA LEU A 45 -0.31 1.24 17.14
C LEU A 45 -0.46 1.82 18.56
N LYS A 46 0.03 3.03 18.79
CA LYS A 46 -0.08 3.70 20.10
C LYS A 46 -1.54 3.79 20.53
N ASN A 47 -1.87 3.11 21.63
CA ASN A 47 -3.22 3.04 22.20
C ASN A 47 -4.28 2.49 21.24
N VAL A 48 -3.90 1.57 20.35
CA VAL A 48 -4.78 0.84 19.44
C VAL A 48 -4.81 -0.62 19.87
N SER A 49 -5.93 -1.10 20.41
CA SER A 49 -6.13 -2.53 20.71
C SER A 49 -6.78 -3.28 19.56
N ASP A 50 -7.80 -2.67 18.96
CA ASP A 50 -8.61 -3.29 17.93
C ASP A 50 -9.19 -2.25 16.99
N ILE A 51 -9.44 -2.67 15.75
CA ILE A 51 -9.94 -1.80 14.69
C ILE A 51 -11.16 -2.47 14.07
N ASN A 52 -12.29 -1.78 14.07
CA ASN A 52 -13.44 -2.15 13.28
C ASN A 52 -13.31 -1.53 11.89
N ILE A 53 -13.51 -2.29 10.82
CA ILE A 53 -13.44 -1.80 9.44
C ILE A 53 -14.82 -2.01 8.81
N SER A 54 -15.41 -0.95 8.26
CA SER A 54 -16.61 -1.13 7.43
C SER A 54 -16.20 -1.73 6.09
N GLY A 55 -16.81 -2.86 5.73
CA GLY A 55 -16.46 -3.65 4.54
C GLY A 55 -15.42 -4.73 4.81
N SER A 56 -14.93 -5.34 3.74
CA SER A 56 -14.03 -6.50 3.81
C SER A 56 -12.65 -6.12 3.26
N PRO A 57 -11.61 -5.96 4.09
CA PRO A 57 -10.26 -5.73 3.60
C PRO A 57 -9.75 -6.90 2.75
N GLY A 58 -8.89 -6.60 1.77
CA GLY A 58 -8.06 -7.60 1.09
C GLY A 58 -6.73 -7.84 1.82
N PHE A 59 -5.72 -8.36 1.11
CA PHE A 59 -4.36 -8.55 1.64
C PHE A 59 -3.31 -7.66 0.95
N ILE A 60 -2.21 -7.38 1.65
CA ILE A 60 -0.97 -6.79 1.13
C ILE A 60 0.21 -7.69 1.51
N SER A 61 1.20 -7.80 0.64
CA SER A 61 2.51 -8.38 0.97
C SER A 61 3.55 -7.30 1.20
N ALA A 62 4.29 -7.41 2.30
CA ALA A 62 5.55 -6.70 2.52
C ALA A 62 6.72 -7.62 2.15
N TYR A 63 7.64 -7.14 1.31
CA TYR A 63 8.79 -7.92 0.82
C TYR A 63 10.09 -7.13 0.70
N GLY A 64 10.04 -5.80 0.67
CA GLY A 64 11.23 -4.97 0.68
C GLY A 64 11.83 -4.81 2.08
N PRO A 65 13.10 -4.37 2.16
CA PRO A 65 13.84 -4.29 3.42
C PRO A 65 13.24 -3.28 4.41
N ASP A 66 12.61 -2.21 3.91
CA ASP A 66 11.98 -1.17 4.73
C ASP A 66 10.47 -1.37 4.91
N ALA A 67 9.89 -2.37 4.24
CA ALA A 67 8.46 -2.66 4.31
C ALA A 67 8.16 -3.60 5.48
N PHE A 68 7.19 -3.23 6.32
CA PHE A 68 6.79 -4.04 7.47
C PHE A 68 5.27 -4.08 7.65
N PRO A 69 4.72 -5.23 8.06
CA PRO A 69 3.30 -5.34 8.34
C PRO A 69 2.93 -4.55 9.60
N VAL A 70 1.75 -3.92 9.57
CA VAL A 70 1.22 -3.10 10.67
C VAL A 70 -0.01 -3.76 11.30
N LEU A 71 -0.91 -4.28 10.47
CA LEU A 71 -2.12 -4.98 10.89
C LEU A 71 -2.29 -6.24 10.07
N CYS A 72 -2.93 -7.25 10.65
CA CYS A 72 -3.25 -8.49 9.97
C CYS A 72 -4.73 -8.83 10.06
N GLY A 73 -5.18 -9.53 9.03
CA GLY A 73 -6.44 -10.25 9.01
C GLY A 73 -6.17 -11.74 8.83
N GLN A 74 -7.19 -12.55 9.07
CA GLN A 74 -7.08 -13.99 8.95
C GLN A 74 -7.41 -14.44 7.52
N MET A 75 -6.64 -15.36 6.96
CA MET A 75 -6.93 -15.99 5.68
C MET A 75 -7.86 -17.17 5.90
N GLY A 76 -9.17 -16.95 5.83
CA GLY A 76 -10.15 -17.98 6.17
C GLY A 76 -10.23 -18.20 7.69
N SER A 77 -11.44 -18.04 8.23
CA SER A 77 -11.77 -18.08 9.66
C SER A 77 -11.24 -19.28 10.48
N SER A 78 -10.80 -20.38 9.85
CA SER A 78 -10.33 -21.59 10.55
C SER A 78 -8.85 -21.95 10.33
N THR A 79 -8.09 -21.20 9.53
CA THR A 79 -6.74 -21.61 9.14
C THR A 79 -5.66 -21.30 10.18
N GLY A 80 -5.90 -20.32 11.06
CA GLY A 80 -4.85 -19.75 11.93
C GLY A 80 -3.73 -19.03 11.16
N ILE A 81 -3.90 -18.82 9.84
CA ILE A 81 -2.95 -18.11 9.00
C ILE A 81 -3.36 -16.64 8.95
N TYR A 82 -2.43 -15.76 9.27
CA TYR A 82 -2.61 -14.32 9.25
C TYR A 82 -1.84 -13.71 8.09
N HIS A 83 -2.43 -12.70 7.46
CA HIS A 83 -1.82 -11.95 6.37
C HIS A 83 -1.98 -10.44 6.59
N PRO A 84 -1.00 -9.63 6.15
CA PRO A 84 -1.09 -8.20 6.34
C PRO A 84 -2.28 -7.59 5.59
N ILE A 85 -3.00 -6.71 6.26
CA ILE A 85 -4.06 -5.85 5.69
C ILE A 85 -3.67 -4.36 5.72
N ALA A 86 -2.61 -4.05 6.46
CA ALA A 86 -1.92 -2.77 6.42
C ALA A 86 -0.40 -3.00 6.44
N VAL A 87 0.33 -2.25 5.61
CA VAL A 87 1.78 -2.30 5.50
C VAL A 87 2.32 -0.88 5.44
N ALA A 88 3.38 -0.63 6.20
CA ALA A 88 4.11 0.61 6.19
C ALA A 88 5.49 0.39 5.54
N SER A 89 6.02 1.43 4.91
CA SER A 89 7.36 1.42 4.33
C SER A 89 7.92 2.84 4.14
N ARG A 90 9.13 2.91 3.62
CA ARG A 90 9.80 4.13 3.18
C ARG A 90 10.06 4.08 1.68
N LEU A 91 10.12 5.25 1.05
CA LEU A 91 10.56 5.41 -0.33
C LEU A 91 11.23 6.77 -0.48
N GLY A 92 12.51 6.77 -0.86
CA GLY A 92 13.33 7.98 -0.82
C GLY A 92 13.36 8.57 0.59
N ALA A 93 13.05 9.87 0.71
CA ALA A 93 12.98 10.57 1.99
C ALA A 93 11.63 10.44 2.71
N GLY A 94 10.60 9.91 2.05
CA GLY A 94 9.23 9.86 2.54
C GLY A 94 8.83 8.53 3.17
N LYS A 95 7.58 8.49 3.63
CA LYS A 95 6.96 7.34 4.29
C LYS A 95 5.62 7.04 3.64
N LEU A 96 5.31 5.75 3.51
CA LEU A 96 4.04 5.29 2.98
C LEU A 96 3.36 4.33 3.95
N LEU A 97 2.04 4.43 4.02
CA LEU A 97 1.18 3.41 4.62
C LEU A 97 0.13 2.99 3.58
N GLY A 98 0.02 1.69 3.33
CA GLY A 98 -1.05 1.10 2.53
C GLY A 98 -2.02 0.33 3.41
N THR A 99 -3.33 0.50 3.19
CA THR A 99 -4.38 -0.37 3.73
C THR A 99 -5.22 -0.95 2.59
N THR A 100 -5.85 -2.10 2.83
CA THR A 100 -6.57 -2.87 1.79
C THR A 100 -8.05 -2.54 1.66
N HIS A 101 -8.51 -1.48 2.32
CA HIS A 101 -9.89 -1.01 2.26
C HIS A 101 -9.99 0.48 2.55
N ASP A 102 -10.86 1.19 1.86
CA ASP A 102 -11.16 2.61 2.11
C ASP A 102 -11.96 2.83 3.40
N GLY A 103 -12.66 1.79 3.88
CA GLY A 103 -13.39 1.77 5.15
C GLY A 103 -12.55 2.03 6.40
N PHE A 104 -11.21 1.99 6.30
CA PHE A 104 -10.30 2.52 7.33
C PHE A 104 -10.50 4.02 7.57
N LEU A 105 -10.94 4.76 6.57
CA LEU A 105 -11.08 6.22 6.57
C LEU A 105 -12.54 6.67 6.69
N ILE A 106 -13.42 5.81 7.21
CA ILE A 106 -14.76 6.22 7.64
C ILE A 106 -14.63 6.67 9.09
N PRO A 107 -14.99 7.91 9.45
CA PRO A 107 -14.97 8.34 10.84
C PRO A 107 -15.86 7.47 11.72
N GLU A 108 -15.37 7.07 12.89
CA GLU A 108 -16.22 6.43 13.91
C GLU A 108 -17.06 7.43 14.68
N THR A 109 -18.19 6.96 15.22
CA THR A 109 -18.97 7.74 16.19
C THR A 109 -18.21 7.83 17.52
N PRO A 110 -18.46 8.86 18.35
CA PRO A 110 -17.84 8.97 19.68
C PRO A 110 -18.11 7.79 20.62
N THR A 111 -19.13 6.99 20.32
CA THR A 111 -19.55 5.80 21.08
C THR A 111 -18.99 4.49 20.52
N ALA A 112 -18.21 4.55 19.44
CA ALA A 112 -17.60 3.36 18.87
C ALA A 112 -16.60 2.74 19.87
N THR A 113 -16.56 1.42 19.89
CA THR A 113 -15.71 0.65 20.80
C THR A 113 -14.37 0.27 20.20
N SER A 114 -14.07 0.70 18.97
CA SER A 114 -12.81 0.38 18.29
C SER A 114 -11.88 1.60 18.26
N ASP A 115 -10.61 1.36 17.95
CA ASP A 115 -9.54 2.35 17.92
C ASP A 115 -9.17 2.77 16.48
N ARG A 116 -10.06 2.57 15.49
CA ARG A 116 -9.79 2.92 14.08
C ARG A 116 -9.38 4.38 13.94
N ASN A 117 -10.13 5.28 14.58
CA ASN A 117 -9.85 6.71 14.56
C ASN A 117 -8.43 7.02 15.09
N LYS A 118 -7.99 6.36 16.17
CA LYS A 118 -6.63 6.53 16.72
C LYS A 118 -5.58 6.00 15.76
N PHE A 119 -5.80 4.82 15.17
CA PHE A 119 -4.89 4.24 14.17
C PHE A 119 -4.68 5.19 12.98
N VAL A 120 -5.74 5.80 12.46
CA VAL A 120 -5.66 6.76 11.36
C VAL A 120 -4.88 8.02 11.76
N LEU A 121 -5.13 8.58 12.94
CA LEU A 121 -4.39 9.76 13.41
C LEU A 121 -2.90 9.44 13.64
N ASN A 122 -2.59 8.29 14.25
CA ASN A 122 -1.22 7.81 14.41
C ASN A 122 -0.53 7.63 13.05
N SER A 123 -1.26 7.13 12.05
CA SER A 123 -0.76 6.95 10.68
C SER A 123 -0.40 8.27 10.03
N ILE A 124 -1.24 9.31 10.18
CA ILE A 124 -0.96 10.66 9.68
C ILE A 124 0.29 11.24 10.35
N HIS A 125 0.38 11.14 11.68
CA HIS A 125 1.56 11.66 12.39
C HIS A 125 2.83 10.87 12.08
N TRP A 126 2.74 9.56 11.89
CA TRP A 126 3.90 8.74 11.54
C TRP A 126 4.40 9.03 10.13
N THR A 127 3.51 9.18 9.14
CA THR A 127 3.91 9.48 7.75
C THR A 127 4.39 10.91 7.59
N SER A 128 3.91 11.84 8.43
CA SER A 128 4.37 13.23 8.42
C SER A 128 5.82 13.38 8.90
N GLN A 129 6.46 14.47 8.45
CA GLN A 129 7.76 14.94 8.92
C GLN A 129 7.63 16.10 9.94
N THR A 130 6.40 16.53 10.24
CA THR A 130 6.10 17.64 11.16
C THR A 130 5.13 17.18 12.26
N PRO A 131 5.24 17.73 13.49
CA PRO A 131 4.29 17.43 14.56
C PRO A 131 2.86 17.94 14.26
N ASN A 132 2.71 18.95 13.41
CA ASN A 132 1.41 19.56 13.06
C ASN A 132 1.16 19.44 11.55
N PRO A 133 0.72 18.26 11.07
CA PRO A 133 0.56 17.99 9.64
C PRO A 133 -0.62 18.75 9.03
N VAL A 134 -0.41 19.24 7.81
CA VAL A 134 -1.46 19.68 6.89
C VAL A 134 -1.73 18.57 5.87
N VAL A 135 -3.00 18.20 5.69
CA VAL A 135 -3.41 17.01 4.95
C VAL A 135 -4.18 17.36 3.67
N ALA A 136 -3.87 16.70 2.57
CA ALA A 136 -4.75 16.62 1.41
C ALA A 136 -5.40 15.24 1.34
N VAL A 137 -6.71 15.19 1.10
CA VAL A 137 -7.46 13.96 0.84
C VAL A 137 -7.84 13.93 -0.64
N ILE A 138 -7.30 12.97 -1.38
CA ILE A 138 -7.59 12.76 -2.79
C ILE A 138 -8.88 11.96 -2.92
N ARG A 139 -9.94 12.66 -3.34
CA ARG A 139 -11.28 12.12 -3.58
C ARG A 139 -12.11 13.07 -4.42
N ASP A 140 -12.90 12.55 -5.35
CA ASP A 140 -13.80 13.36 -6.18
C ASP A 140 -15.03 13.84 -5.40
N GLU A 141 -15.69 12.92 -4.67
CA GLU A 141 -16.88 13.21 -3.89
C GLU A 141 -16.55 13.80 -2.51
N GLU A 142 -17.45 14.62 -1.97
CA GLU A 142 -17.38 15.05 -0.58
C GLU A 142 -17.51 13.83 0.35
N ASP A 143 -16.64 13.74 1.35
CA ASP A 143 -16.78 12.76 2.41
C ASP A 143 -16.61 13.38 3.80
N SER A 144 -17.22 12.73 4.80
CA SER A 144 -17.16 13.20 6.19
C SER A 144 -15.76 13.12 6.80
N PHE A 145 -14.77 12.57 6.08
CA PHE A 145 -13.43 12.34 6.60
C PHE A 145 -12.62 13.62 6.69
N VAL A 146 -12.73 14.53 5.70
CA VAL A 146 -12.09 15.86 5.78
C VAL A 146 -12.59 16.64 7.00
N SER A 147 -13.92 16.68 7.20
CA SER A 147 -14.52 17.34 8.37
C SER A 147 -14.10 16.67 9.69
N TYR A 148 -13.96 15.35 9.72
CA TYR A 148 -13.44 14.63 10.88
C TYR A 148 -12.00 15.05 11.23
N LEU A 149 -11.11 15.16 10.23
CA LEU A 149 -9.73 15.61 10.45
C LEU A 149 -9.70 17.04 11.00
N GLN A 150 -10.50 17.94 10.41
CA GLN A 150 -10.61 19.34 10.88
C GLN A 150 -11.12 19.42 12.33
N ASN A 151 -12.15 18.64 12.68
CA ASN A 151 -12.65 18.53 14.05
C ASN A 151 -11.64 17.90 15.02
N SER A 152 -10.70 17.13 14.49
CA SER A 152 -9.56 16.56 15.23
C SER A 152 -8.35 17.50 15.27
N SER A 153 -8.53 18.78 14.91
CA SER A 153 -7.47 19.80 14.86
C SER A 153 -6.35 19.52 13.85
N ILE A 154 -6.63 18.74 12.80
CA ILE A 154 -5.73 18.52 11.66
C ILE A 154 -6.26 19.32 10.47
N PRO A 155 -5.54 20.38 10.02
CA PRO A 155 -5.91 21.10 8.80
C PRO A 155 -5.96 20.14 7.61
N ALA A 156 -7.12 20.02 6.98
CA ALA A 156 -7.33 19.11 5.87
C ALA A 156 -8.16 19.75 4.76
N ILE A 157 -7.84 19.44 3.50
CA ILE A 157 -8.66 19.80 2.33
C ILE A 157 -8.90 18.59 1.43
N ARG A 158 -10.00 18.62 0.69
CA ARG A 158 -10.26 17.70 -0.42
C ARG A 158 -9.54 18.20 -1.68
N ILE A 159 -8.98 17.28 -2.46
CA ILE A 159 -8.53 17.52 -3.84
C ILE A 159 -9.14 16.44 -4.73
N PRO A 160 -10.06 16.79 -5.64
CA PRO A 160 -10.53 15.87 -6.68
C PRO A 160 -9.38 15.36 -7.55
N VAL A 161 -9.48 14.11 -8.01
CA VAL A 161 -8.45 13.50 -8.88
C VAL A 161 -8.31 14.32 -10.16
N ALA A 162 -9.42 14.80 -10.72
CA ALA A 162 -9.44 15.64 -11.92
C ALA A 162 -8.77 17.01 -11.73
N GLU A 163 -8.61 17.47 -10.50
CA GLU A 163 -7.95 18.74 -10.15
C GLU A 163 -6.47 18.56 -9.78
N LEU A 164 -5.95 17.33 -9.82
CA LEU A 164 -4.55 17.05 -9.53
C LEU A 164 -3.67 17.49 -10.71
N THR A 165 -2.97 18.61 -10.52
CA THR A 165 -2.17 19.25 -11.58
C THR A 165 -0.70 18.83 -11.61
N GLY A 166 -0.21 18.17 -10.55
CA GLY A 166 1.17 17.70 -10.46
C GLY A 166 1.75 17.75 -9.05
N VAL A 167 3.00 17.34 -8.92
CA VAL A 167 3.69 17.21 -7.61
C VAL A 167 3.80 18.55 -6.87
N ALA A 168 3.90 19.67 -7.59
CA ALA A 168 4.02 21.00 -6.99
C ALA A 168 2.79 21.38 -6.15
N GLN A 169 1.60 20.87 -6.50
CA GLN A 169 0.40 21.02 -5.69
C GLN A 169 0.49 20.20 -4.41
N LEU A 170 0.95 18.94 -4.50
CA LEU A 170 1.07 18.04 -3.35
C LEU A 170 2.10 18.49 -2.32
N LYS A 171 3.18 19.17 -2.75
CA LYS A 171 4.23 19.73 -1.87
C LYS A 171 3.72 20.78 -0.87
N LYS A 172 2.48 21.25 -1.00
CA LYS A 172 1.83 22.14 -0.04
C LYS A 172 1.30 21.41 1.20
N PHE A 173 1.33 20.07 1.19
CA PHE A 173 0.79 19.20 2.23
C PHE A 173 1.87 18.30 2.78
N ASP A 174 1.84 18.08 4.09
CA ASP A 174 2.76 17.18 4.78
C ASP A 174 2.36 15.71 4.58
N VAL A 175 1.04 15.47 4.45
CA VAL A 175 0.48 14.15 4.18
C VAL A 175 -0.57 14.21 3.08
N VAL A 176 -0.50 13.28 2.14
CA VAL A 176 -1.52 13.04 1.12
C VAL A 176 -2.18 11.70 1.42
N ILE A 177 -3.51 11.68 1.46
CA ILE A 177 -4.32 10.49 1.68
C ILE A 177 -5.08 10.18 0.40
N VAL A 178 -4.88 9.01 -0.18
CA VAL A 178 -5.58 8.55 -1.38
C VAL A 178 -6.68 7.59 -0.99
N LYS A 179 -7.93 7.98 -1.26
CA LYS A 179 -9.14 7.20 -0.96
C LYS A 179 -9.98 6.90 -2.22
N GLU A 180 -9.46 7.25 -3.40
CA GLU A 180 -10.13 7.11 -4.70
C GLU A 180 -9.20 6.43 -5.71
N PHE A 181 -9.76 5.66 -6.63
CA PHE A 181 -8.95 5.08 -7.70
C PHE A 181 -8.50 6.18 -8.66
N PHE A 182 -7.26 6.09 -9.13
CA PHE A 182 -6.69 7.03 -10.09
C PHE A 182 -6.06 6.29 -11.27
N GLY A 183 -6.00 6.93 -12.43
CA GLY A 183 -5.36 6.35 -13.61
C GLY A 183 -3.83 6.24 -13.46
N PRO A 184 -3.18 5.38 -14.28
CA PRO A 184 -1.72 5.19 -14.26
C PRO A 184 -0.92 6.49 -14.42
N THR A 185 -1.49 7.49 -15.09
CA THR A 185 -0.88 8.81 -15.31
C THR A 185 -0.60 9.57 -14.02
N TYR A 186 -1.31 9.30 -12.92
CA TYR A 186 -1.12 9.99 -11.65
C TYR A 186 -0.12 9.29 -10.72
N ALA A 187 0.18 8.00 -10.93
CA ALA A 187 1.12 7.26 -10.08
C ALA A 187 2.52 7.90 -9.98
N PRO A 188 3.11 8.46 -11.06
CA PRO A 188 4.38 9.18 -10.97
C PRO A 188 4.34 10.40 -10.05
N ILE A 189 3.22 11.13 -10.01
CA ILE A 189 3.05 12.33 -9.16
C ILE A 189 3.17 11.96 -7.67
N PHE A 190 2.47 10.92 -7.25
CA PHE A 190 2.52 10.43 -5.87
C PHE A 190 3.88 9.81 -5.54
N THR A 191 4.48 9.09 -6.50
CA THR A 191 5.82 8.52 -6.32
C THR A 191 6.85 9.61 -6.06
N GLU A 192 6.89 10.64 -6.91
CA GLU A 192 7.82 11.77 -6.74
C GLU A 192 7.57 12.52 -5.43
N TYR A 193 6.30 12.76 -5.06
CA TYR A 193 5.95 13.39 -3.79
C TYR A 193 6.56 12.66 -2.58
N VAL A 194 6.45 11.34 -2.54
CA VAL A 194 7.01 10.53 -1.46
C VAL A 194 8.53 10.48 -1.51
N GLU A 195 9.13 10.25 -2.68
CA GLU A 195 10.59 10.23 -2.84
C GLU A 195 11.24 11.52 -2.30
N MET A 196 10.54 12.65 -2.41
CA MET A 196 10.95 13.97 -1.91
C MET A 196 10.68 14.23 -0.42
N GLY A 197 10.10 13.29 0.33
CA GLY A 197 9.87 13.43 1.78
C GLY A 197 8.42 13.51 2.20
N GLY A 198 7.47 13.52 1.26
CA GLY A 198 6.05 13.54 1.57
C GLY A 198 5.55 12.28 2.27
N GLY A 199 4.53 12.43 3.12
CA GLY A 199 3.82 11.31 3.73
C GLY A 199 2.65 10.86 2.87
N LEU A 200 2.58 9.58 2.49
CA LEU A 200 1.49 9.05 1.67
C LEU A 200 0.73 7.94 2.38
N ILE A 201 -0.60 8.07 2.47
CA ILE A 201 -1.49 7.01 2.95
C ILE A 201 -2.39 6.60 1.79
N ILE A 202 -2.39 5.32 1.44
CA ILE A 202 -3.22 4.77 0.37
C ILE A 202 -4.22 3.79 0.99
N CYS A 203 -5.50 4.11 0.92
CA CYS A 203 -6.58 3.27 1.42
C CYS A 203 -7.51 2.89 0.26
N LEU A 204 -7.10 1.87 -0.51
CA LEU A 204 -7.82 1.43 -1.69
C LEU A 204 -8.26 -0.03 -1.56
N THR A 205 -9.47 -0.29 -2.05
CA THR A 205 -10.13 -1.59 -1.98
C THR A 205 -9.72 -2.47 -3.17
N SER A 206 -8.62 -3.21 -3.01
CA SER A 206 -7.96 -3.94 -4.11
C SER A 206 -8.84 -4.99 -4.80
N TRP A 207 -9.65 -5.71 -4.04
CA TRP A 207 -10.54 -6.72 -4.62
C TRP A 207 -11.65 -6.13 -5.47
N ALA A 208 -12.16 -4.94 -5.12
CA ALA A 208 -13.18 -4.27 -5.92
C ALA A 208 -12.60 -3.87 -7.29
N TYR A 209 -11.36 -3.38 -7.31
CA TYR A 209 -10.63 -3.13 -8.55
C TYR A 209 -10.48 -4.41 -9.38
N TYR A 210 -10.03 -5.50 -8.75
CA TYR A 210 -9.78 -6.78 -9.44
C TYR A 210 -11.04 -7.41 -10.02
N TYR A 211 -12.15 -7.41 -9.28
CA TYR A 211 -13.38 -8.09 -9.69
C TYR A 211 -14.32 -7.22 -10.53
N PHE A 212 -14.41 -5.92 -10.26
CA PHE A 212 -15.44 -5.07 -10.88
C PHE A 212 -14.92 -4.15 -11.99
N MET A 213 -13.67 -3.68 -11.89
CA MET A 213 -13.18 -2.73 -12.89
C MET A 213 -12.74 -3.40 -14.20
N GLN A 214 -12.58 -4.72 -14.21
CA GLN A 214 -12.23 -5.55 -15.38
C GLN A 214 -11.09 -4.94 -16.24
N VAL A 215 -10.16 -4.25 -15.60
CA VAL A 215 -9.10 -3.52 -16.31
C VAL A 215 -8.21 -4.53 -17.03
N PRO A 216 -8.04 -4.43 -18.37
CA PRO A 216 -7.16 -5.33 -19.11
C PRO A 216 -5.73 -5.29 -18.56
N GLY A 217 -5.08 -6.45 -18.46
CA GLY A 217 -3.67 -6.59 -18.05
C GLY A 217 -3.49 -7.15 -16.63
N HIS A 218 -2.28 -7.01 -16.10
CA HIS A 218 -1.89 -7.63 -14.83
C HIS A 218 -2.23 -6.73 -13.66
N PHE A 219 -3.00 -7.24 -12.69
CA PHE A 219 -3.33 -6.51 -11.45
C PHE A 219 -2.07 -5.98 -10.74
N GLY A 220 -1.01 -6.78 -10.71
CA GLY A 220 0.27 -6.41 -10.13
C GLY A 220 0.86 -5.10 -10.68
N THR A 221 0.72 -4.87 -11.99
CA THR A 221 1.27 -3.69 -12.66
C THR A 221 0.23 -2.60 -12.92
N ASN A 222 -1.06 -2.94 -12.92
CA ASN A 222 -2.14 -2.04 -13.34
C ASN A 222 -2.89 -1.45 -12.14
N PHE A 223 -2.85 -2.10 -10.98
CA PHE A 223 -3.44 -1.53 -9.78
C PHE A 223 -2.68 -0.26 -9.39
N PRO A 224 -3.35 0.92 -9.31
CA PRO A 224 -2.66 2.20 -9.17
C PRO A 224 -1.78 2.30 -7.92
N ALA A 225 -2.20 1.69 -6.82
CA ALA A 225 -1.37 1.64 -5.61
C ALA A 225 -0.09 0.83 -5.81
N ASN A 226 -0.15 -0.29 -6.54
CA ASN A 226 1.01 -1.15 -6.79
C ASN A 226 2.05 -0.46 -7.68
N MET A 227 1.64 0.47 -8.55
CA MET A 227 2.57 1.28 -9.34
C MET A 227 3.49 2.15 -8.48
N ILE A 228 3.07 2.46 -7.25
CA ILE A 228 3.82 3.27 -6.28
C ILE A 228 4.51 2.33 -5.28
N SER A 229 3.75 1.49 -4.60
CA SER A 229 4.21 0.74 -3.43
C SER A 229 5.21 -0.35 -3.74
N THR A 230 5.22 -0.88 -4.96
CA THR A 230 6.17 -1.93 -5.32
C THR A 230 7.62 -1.43 -5.26
N LYS A 231 7.84 -0.13 -5.51
CA LYS A 231 9.11 0.56 -5.30
C LYS A 231 9.48 0.68 -3.82
N ALA A 232 8.48 0.79 -2.95
CA ALA A 232 8.61 0.79 -1.51
C ALA A 232 8.62 -0.63 -0.91
N GLY A 233 8.63 -1.69 -1.75
CA GLY A 233 8.75 -3.05 -1.28
C GLY A 233 7.46 -3.69 -0.76
N PHE A 234 6.29 -3.23 -1.18
CA PHE A 234 5.03 -3.90 -0.84
C PHE A 234 3.99 -3.82 -1.96
N ALA A 235 3.03 -4.75 -1.98
CA ALA A 235 2.00 -4.81 -3.02
C ALA A 235 0.68 -5.39 -2.50
N TRP A 236 -0.44 -4.84 -2.96
CA TRP A 236 -1.78 -5.36 -2.73
C TRP A 236 -2.02 -6.64 -3.53
N HIS A 237 -2.93 -7.46 -3.00
CA HIS A 237 -3.55 -8.60 -3.67
C HIS A 237 -5.00 -8.28 -4.02
N GLY A 238 -5.45 -8.72 -5.20
CA GLY A 238 -6.80 -8.45 -5.70
C GLY A 238 -7.79 -9.61 -5.52
N ASP A 239 -7.32 -10.81 -5.20
CA ASP A 239 -8.08 -12.06 -5.34
C ASP A 239 -8.49 -12.72 -4.02
N ALA A 240 -8.38 -11.98 -2.90
CA ALA A 240 -8.68 -12.51 -1.59
C ALA A 240 -9.21 -11.44 -0.62
N LEU A 241 -10.03 -11.90 0.32
CA LEU A 241 -10.57 -11.12 1.43
C LEU A 241 -9.97 -11.63 2.74
N ALA A 242 -9.77 -10.70 3.66
CA ALA A 242 -9.32 -10.96 5.01
C ALA A 242 -10.53 -11.06 5.95
N ASP A 243 -10.53 -12.11 6.76
CA ASP A 243 -11.47 -12.25 7.87
C ASP A 243 -10.97 -11.46 9.09
N PRO A 244 -11.89 -10.95 9.93
CA PRO A 244 -11.54 -10.37 11.22
C PRO A 244 -10.81 -11.36 12.12
N THR A 245 -10.00 -10.84 13.05
CA THR A 245 -9.17 -11.67 13.93
C THR A 245 -9.72 -11.77 15.37
N THR A 246 -10.87 -11.17 15.66
CA THR A 246 -11.52 -11.20 16.97
C THR A 246 -12.95 -11.74 16.90
N PRO A 247 -13.49 -12.28 18.00
CA PRO A 247 -14.90 -12.71 18.08
C PRO A 247 -15.91 -11.57 17.80
N HIS A 248 -15.52 -10.32 18.01
CA HIS A 248 -16.35 -9.13 17.78
C HIS A 248 -16.28 -8.61 16.33
N LYS A 249 -15.69 -9.39 15.41
CA LYS A 249 -15.50 -9.03 14.01
C LYS A 249 -14.63 -7.77 13.82
N THR A 250 -13.64 -7.59 14.70
CA THR A 250 -12.61 -6.54 14.59
C THR A 250 -11.24 -7.14 14.27
N TYR A 251 -10.29 -6.27 13.95
CA TYR A 251 -8.90 -6.62 13.65
C TYR A 251 -8.03 -6.26 14.85
N ASN A 252 -7.33 -7.24 15.39
CA ASN A 252 -6.51 -7.12 16.58
C ASN A 252 -5.18 -6.46 16.20
N ALA A 253 -4.83 -5.40 16.92
CA ALA A 253 -3.61 -4.64 16.72
C ALA A 253 -2.40 -5.19 17.52
N SER A 254 -2.52 -6.37 18.12
CA SER A 254 -1.42 -7.04 18.80
C SER A 254 -0.29 -7.39 17.82
N THR A 255 0.92 -7.00 18.18
CA THR A 255 2.12 -7.30 17.40
C THR A 255 2.42 -8.80 17.31
N ALA A 256 1.86 -9.62 18.21
CA ALA A 256 1.99 -11.07 18.17
C ALA A 256 1.45 -11.69 16.87
N LEU A 257 0.41 -11.09 16.26
CA LEU A 257 -0.11 -11.56 14.98
C LEU A 257 0.86 -11.32 13.81
N LEU A 258 1.71 -10.29 13.92
CA LEU A 258 2.73 -9.93 12.94
C LEU A 258 3.95 -10.85 12.99
N GLU A 259 4.17 -11.57 14.08
CA GLU A 259 5.21 -12.59 14.16
C GLU A 259 4.89 -13.81 13.30
N ASN A 260 3.60 -14.16 13.20
CA ASN A 260 3.13 -15.28 12.40
C ASN A 260 3.15 -14.99 10.89
N THR A 261 3.06 -13.72 10.48
CA THR A 261 3.17 -13.35 9.06
C THR A 261 4.59 -13.49 8.51
N LYS A 262 5.61 -13.46 9.38
CA LYS A 262 7.04 -13.61 8.99
C LYS A 262 7.41 -15.04 8.59
N ARG A 263 6.61 -16.03 8.98
CA ARG A 263 6.94 -17.47 8.81
C ARG A 263 6.45 -18.07 7.48
N HIS A 264 5.64 -17.36 6.70
CA HIS A 264 5.05 -17.94 5.50
C HIS A 264 5.81 -17.57 4.22
N LYS A 265 6.38 -18.62 3.62
CA LYS A 265 7.00 -18.71 2.29
C LYS A 265 6.02 -18.35 1.15
N ILE A 266 5.59 -17.09 1.06
CA ILE A 266 4.58 -16.64 0.06
C ILE A 266 5.25 -16.05 -1.20
N LEU A 267 6.55 -15.76 -1.15
CA LEU A 267 7.34 -15.27 -2.29
C LEU A 267 7.15 -16.06 -3.60
N PRO A 268 7.11 -17.41 -3.62
CA PRO A 268 6.98 -18.15 -4.87
C PRO A 268 5.60 -18.01 -5.55
N LYS A 269 4.54 -17.72 -4.78
CA LYS A 269 3.20 -17.49 -5.34
C LYS A 269 2.97 -16.03 -5.73
N LEU A 270 3.62 -15.07 -5.07
CA LEU A 270 3.64 -13.66 -5.47
C LEU A 270 4.24 -13.49 -6.87
N GLU A 271 5.38 -14.12 -7.15
CA GLU A 271 5.97 -14.12 -8.48
C GLU A 271 5.09 -14.84 -9.51
N ALA A 272 4.27 -15.82 -9.11
CA ALA A 272 3.37 -16.50 -10.03
C ALA A 272 2.07 -15.71 -10.30
N SER A 273 1.47 -15.07 -9.30
CA SER A 273 0.19 -14.34 -9.44
C SER A 273 0.36 -12.93 -10.01
N LEU A 274 1.51 -12.29 -9.78
CA LEU A 274 1.88 -11.03 -10.45
C LEU A 274 2.09 -11.25 -11.97
N TYR A 275 2.35 -12.49 -12.41
CA TYR A 275 2.80 -12.80 -13.79
C TYR A 275 1.85 -13.68 -14.63
N GLN A 276 0.72 -14.14 -14.12
CA GLN A 276 -0.20 -14.97 -14.91
C GLN A 276 -1.39 -14.14 -15.43
N PRO A 277 -1.49 -13.89 -16.75
CA PRO A 277 -2.69 -13.30 -17.30
C PRO A 277 -3.82 -14.32 -17.20
N LYS A 278 -5.00 -13.90 -16.71
CA LYS A 278 -6.21 -14.71 -16.84
C LYS A 278 -6.42 -14.99 -18.33
N LYS A 279 -6.43 -16.26 -18.72
CA LYS A 279 -7.03 -16.65 -20.00
C LYS A 279 -8.51 -16.28 -19.92
N ILE A 280 -8.87 -15.18 -20.56
CA ILE A 280 -10.27 -14.82 -20.79
C ILE A 280 -10.84 -15.96 -21.65
N ARG A 281 -11.87 -16.63 -21.14
CA ARG A 281 -12.70 -17.55 -21.92
C ARG A 281 -13.83 -16.76 -22.55
#